data_AF-A0A1F5X0W6-F1
#
_entry.id   AF-A0A1F5X0W6-F1
#
_cell.length_a   1.000
_cell.length_b   1.000
_cell.length_c   1.000
_cell.angle_alpha   90.00
_cell.angle_beta   90.00
_cell.angle_gamma   90.00
#
_symmetry.space_group_name_H-M   'P 1'
#
loop_
_entity.id
_entity.type
_entity.pdbx_description
1 polymer ?
#
loop_
_entity_poly.entity_id
_entity_poly.type
_entity_poly.pdbx_seq_one_letter_code
_entity_poly.pdbx_strand_id
1 'polypeptide(L)'
;MDEEVKQNFWQKMTKGEKILAIVLAVGFLFVFYIALDANKYQATVHVIAGEGKVGVNPTTERLDFGDLSPGTSAIRRVDIENGTTISMYVAIVNFGSINDLMTINKSSFTLSPGKKDVIEFTVYMPASAPIDATLTGRVFIFKIPGPWR
;
A
#
# COMPACT_ATOMS: atom_id res chain seq x y z
N MET A 1 -6.54 -32.10 17.67
CA MET A 1 -7.00 -32.41 16.29
C MET A 1 -6.23 -33.65 15.89
N ASP A 2 -6.86 -34.80 16.11
CA ASP A 2 -6.22 -36.10 16.16
C ASP A 2 -5.67 -36.50 14.79
N GLU A 3 -4.50 -37.15 14.78
CA GLU A 3 -3.84 -37.58 13.54
C GLU A 3 -4.73 -38.48 12.66
N GLU A 4 -5.67 -39.21 13.27
CA GLU A 4 -6.69 -40.00 12.57
C GLU A 4 -7.59 -39.17 11.66
N VAL A 5 -7.94 -37.94 12.07
CA VAL A 5 -8.79 -37.04 11.27
C VAL A 5 -8.03 -36.52 10.04
N LYS A 6 -6.73 -36.23 10.19
CA LYS A 6 -5.86 -35.82 9.07
C LYS A 6 -5.64 -36.96 8.07
N GLN A 7 -5.39 -38.19 8.53
CA GLN A 7 -5.21 -39.35 7.65
C GLN A 7 -6.48 -39.64 6.84
N ASN A 8 -7.66 -39.61 7.47
CA ASN A 8 -8.93 -39.86 6.80
C ASN A 8 -9.28 -38.80 5.74
N PHE A 9 -8.93 -37.53 5.97
CA PHE A 9 -9.19 -36.45 5.02
C PHE A 9 -8.34 -36.59 3.75
N TRP A 10 -7.04 -36.86 3.88
CA TRP A 10 -6.14 -37.02 2.75
C TRP A 10 -6.30 -38.37 2.03
N GLN A 11 -6.76 -39.43 2.68
CA GLN A 11 -7.02 -40.70 2.01
C GLN A 11 -8.27 -40.67 1.12
N LYS A 12 -9.30 -39.90 1.48
CA LYS A 12 -10.55 -39.79 0.68
C LYS A 12 -10.40 -38.97 -0.60
N MET A 13 -9.42 -38.08 -0.69
CA MET A 13 -9.23 -37.24 -1.87
C MET A 13 -8.59 -38.00 -3.04
N THR A 14 -9.14 -37.79 -4.23
CA THR A 14 -8.57 -38.24 -5.49
C THR A 14 -7.22 -37.56 -5.76
N LYS A 15 -6.40 -38.13 -6.67
CA LYS A 15 -5.10 -37.54 -7.04
C LYS A 15 -5.26 -36.10 -7.56
N GLY A 16 -6.35 -35.80 -8.29
CA GLY A 16 -6.64 -34.47 -8.82
C GLY A 16 -6.97 -33.46 -7.71
N GLU A 17 -7.80 -33.84 -6.74
CA GLU A 17 -8.15 -32.98 -5.60
C GLU A 17 -6.94 -32.67 -4.71
N LYS A 18 -6.03 -33.64 -4.53
CA LYS A 18 -4.76 -33.40 -3.81
C LYS A 18 -3.89 -32.37 -4.51
N ILE A 19 -3.74 -32.48 -5.83
CA ILE A 19 -2.97 -31.52 -6.63
C ILE A 19 -3.62 -30.14 -6.54
N LEU A 20 -4.94 -30.05 -6.70
CA LEU A 20 -5.68 -28.79 -6.59
C LEU A 20 -5.51 -28.16 -5.20
N ALA A 21 -5.66 -28.95 -4.13
CA ALA A 21 -5.48 -28.48 -2.76
C ALA A 21 -4.06 -27.95 -2.52
N ILE A 22 -3.03 -28.62 -3.04
CA ILE A 22 -1.64 -28.16 -2.95
C ILE A 22 -1.46 -26.85 -3.72
N VAL A 23 -1.96 -26.77 -4.95
CA VAL A 23 -1.86 -25.55 -5.77
C VAL A 23 -2.55 -24.37 -5.09
N LEU A 24 -3.75 -24.57 -4.54
CA LEU A 24 -4.48 -23.55 -3.78
C LEU A 24 -3.75 -23.15 -2.51
N ALA A 25 -3.19 -24.11 -1.77
CA ALA A 25 -2.43 -23.83 -0.56
C ALA A 25 -1.16 -23.01 -0.88
N VAL A 26 -0.41 -23.39 -1.91
CA VAL A 26 0.79 -22.65 -2.37
C VAL A 26 0.40 -21.26 -2.87
N GLY A 27 -0.66 -21.14 -3.67
CA GLY A 27 -1.17 -19.86 -4.14
C GLY A 27 -1.62 -18.95 -2.99
N PHE A 28 -2.33 -19.50 -2.00
CA PHE A 28 -2.72 -18.78 -0.80
C PHE A 28 -1.50 -18.29 -0.01
N LEU A 29 -0.52 -19.15 0.24
CA LEU A 29 0.72 -18.77 0.95
C LEU A 29 1.48 -17.67 0.21
N PHE A 30 1.53 -17.73 -1.13
CA PHE A 30 2.17 -16.71 -1.95
C PHE A 30 1.47 -15.34 -1.83
N VAL A 31 0.14 -15.30 -2.01
CA VAL A 31 -0.64 -14.05 -1.85
C VAL A 31 -0.55 -13.53 -0.42
N PHE A 32 -0.62 -14.42 0.57
CA PHE A 32 -0.51 -14.08 1.99
C PHE A 32 0.85 -13.46 2.32
N TYR A 33 1.95 -14.03 1.80
CA TYR A 33 3.29 -13.48 1.97
C TYR A 33 3.39 -12.05 1.39
N ILE A 34 2.92 -11.83 0.16
CA ILE A 34 2.91 -10.50 -0.47
C ILE A 34 2.13 -9.48 0.37
N ALA A 35 0.97 -9.89 0.91
CA ALA A 35 0.15 -9.01 1.74
C ALA A 35 0.79 -8.68 3.10
N LEU A 36 1.62 -9.57 3.64
CA LEU A 36 2.38 -9.31 4.87
C LEU A 36 3.58 -8.40 4.63
N ASP A 37 4.31 -8.58 3.52
CA ASP A 37 5.50 -7.78 3.19
C ASP A 37 5.19 -6.34 2.73
N ALA A 38 3.93 -6.08 2.36
CA ALA A 38 3.49 -4.76 1.94
C ALA A 38 3.77 -3.69 3.01
N ASN A 39 4.36 -2.56 2.60
CA ASN A 39 4.51 -1.40 3.46
C ASN A 39 3.13 -0.73 3.63
N LYS A 40 2.71 -0.51 4.87
CA LYS A 40 1.38 -0.03 5.25
C LYS A 40 1.50 1.33 5.92
N TYR A 41 0.99 2.36 5.26
CA TYR A 41 1.00 3.71 5.80
C TYR A 41 -0.42 4.16 6.14
N GLN A 42 -0.55 4.91 7.24
CA GLN A 42 -1.71 5.74 7.46
C GLN A 42 -1.52 7.07 6.73
N ALA A 43 -2.50 7.47 5.93
CA ALA A 43 -2.56 8.79 5.32
C ALA A 43 -3.54 9.67 6.10
N THR A 44 -3.17 10.92 6.36
CA THR A 44 -4.01 11.85 7.12
C THR A 44 -3.75 13.29 6.70
N VAL A 45 -4.81 14.10 6.69
CA VAL A 45 -4.75 15.54 6.51
C VAL A 45 -5.83 16.19 7.36
N HIS A 46 -5.51 17.30 8.00
CA HIS A 46 -6.46 18.09 8.77
C HIS A 46 -6.78 19.39 8.02
N VAL A 47 -8.06 19.75 7.94
CA VAL A 47 -8.52 20.95 7.24
C VAL A 47 -8.59 22.11 8.21
N ILE A 48 -7.86 23.19 7.94
CA ILE A 48 -7.84 24.38 8.81
C ILE A 48 -8.42 25.62 8.13
N ALA A 49 -8.97 26.53 8.94
CA ALA A 49 -9.49 27.79 8.46
C ALA A 49 -8.39 28.78 8.03
N GLY A 50 -8.66 29.52 6.95
CA GLY A 50 -7.82 30.59 6.43
C GLY A 50 -7.47 30.38 4.96
N GLU A 51 -6.66 31.28 4.41
CA GLU A 51 -6.17 31.20 3.04
C GLU A 51 -4.65 31.00 3.06
N GLY A 52 -4.14 30.06 2.25
CA GLY A 52 -2.71 29.85 2.07
C GLY A 52 -1.97 29.32 3.31
N LYS A 53 -2.67 28.86 4.34
CA LYS A 53 -2.08 28.27 5.54
C LYS A 53 -1.75 26.80 5.32
N VAL A 54 -0.52 26.43 5.66
CA VAL A 54 -0.02 25.05 5.67
C VAL A 54 0.70 24.80 6.99
N GLY A 55 0.22 23.86 7.78
CA GLY A 55 0.88 23.33 8.96
C GLY A 55 1.55 22.00 8.61
N VAL A 56 2.79 21.80 9.05
CA VAL A 56 3.54 20.56 8.77
C VAL A 56 3.75 19.78 10.06
N ASN A 57 3.28 18.53 10.09
CA ASN A 57 3.62 17.58 11.15
C ASN A 57 4.81 16.71 10.70
N PRO A 58 5.95 16.76 11.41
CA PRO A 58 7.07 15.89 11.12
C PRO A 58 6.81 14.51 11.72
N THR A 59 6.20 13.62 10.94
CA THR A 59 6.11 12.20 11.27
C THR A 59 6.71 11.37 10.14
N THR A 60 7.52 10.37 10.49
CA THR A 60 8.18 9.47 9.53
C THR A 60 7.44 8.15 9.35
N GLU A 61 6.52 7.83 10.27
CA GLU A 61 5.77 6.57 10.28
C GLU A 61 4.46 6.65 9.49
N ARG A 62 4.06 7.84 9.04
CA ARG A 62 2.76 8.12 8.42
C ARG A 62 2.92 9.05 7.22
N LEU A 63 1.99 8.93 6.28
CA LEU A 63 1.79 9.93 5.23
C LEU A 63 0.90 11.05 5.79
N ASP A 64 1.44 11.80 6.75
CA ASP A 64 0.77 12.93 7.37
C ASP A 64 1.03 14.19 6.56
N PHE A 65 0.00 14.73 5.91
CA PHE A 65 0.07 15.94 5.09
C PHE A 65 -0.03 17.21 5.94
N GLY A 66 -0.22 17.08 7.25
CA GLY A 66 -0.38 18.16 8.20
C GLY A 66 -1.72 18.86 8.04
N ASP A 67 -1.69 20.17 8.24
CA ASP A 67 -2.86 21.03 8.22
C ASP A 67 -2.91 21.79 6.90
N LEU A 68 -3.97 21.62 6.13
CA LEU A 68 -4.17 22.31 4.86
C LEU A 68 -5.40 23.20 4.92
N SER A 69 -5.23 24.46 4.54
CA SER A 69 -6.37 25.33 4.22
C SER A 69 -6.89 25.05 2.80
N PRO A 70 -8.17 25.34 2.51
CA PRO A 70 -8.71 25.21 1.17
C PRO A 70 -7.87 25.96 0.13
N GLY A 71 -7.64 25.33 -1.03
CA GLY A 71 -6.78 25.85 -2.11
C GLY A 71 -5.28 25.57 -1.96
N THR A 72 -4.87 24.90 -0.88
CA THR A 72 -3.46 24.52 -0.66
C THR A 72 -3.18 23.05 -0.97
N SER A 73 -1.90 22.70 -1.09
CA SER A 73 -1.46 21.33 -1.34
C SER A 73 -0.24 20.97 -0.51
N ALA A 74 -0.10 19.70 -0.19
CA ALA A 74 1.13 19.13 0.37
C ALA A 74 1.57 17.90 -0.40
N ILE A 75 2.89 17.69 -0.46
CA ILE A 75 3.51 16.54 -1.11
C ILE A 75 4.30 15.76 -0.07
N ARG A 76 4.09 14.44 -0.03
CA ARG A 76 4.92 13.50 0.73
C ARG A 76 5.63 12.56 -0.24
N ARG A 77 6.91 12.33 0.02
CA ARG A 77 7.78 11.49 -0.79
C ARG A 77 8.12 10.23 -0.02
N VAL A 78 8.03 9.10 -0.71
CA VAL A 78 8.53 7.81 -0.23
C VAL A 78 9.64 7.39 -1.17
N ASP A 79 10.87 7.40 -0.65
CA ASP A 79 12.02 6.86 -1.33
C ASP A 79 11.99 5.33 -1.23
N ILE A 80 12.16 4.65 -2.37
CA ILE A 80 12.20 3.20 -2.44
C ILE A 80 13.47 2.74 -3.14
N GLU A 81 14.06 1.67 -2.63
CA GLU A 81 15.28 1.07 -3.16
C GLU A 81 15.08 -0.43 -3.34
N ASN A 82 15.49 -0.95 -4.49
CA ASN A 82 15.64 -2.38 -4.69
C ASN A 82 17.07 -2.80 -4.37
N GLY A 83 17.33 -3.16 -3.12
CA GLY A 83 18.62 -3.68 -2.67
C GLY A 83 18.90 -5.13 -3.07
N THR A 84 18.04 -5.78 -3.88
CA THR A 84 18.18 -7.18 -4.26
C THR A 84 18.79 -7.34 -5.66
N THR A 85 19.14 -8.58 -6.03
CA THR A 85 19.67 -8.93 -7.35
C THR A 85 18.58 -9.21 -8.39
N ILE A 86 17.31 -9.18 -7.99
CA ILE A 86 16.15 -9.48 -8.85
C ILE A 86 15.25 -8.24 -8.97
N SER A 87 14.57 -8.09 -10.09
CA SER A 87 13.61 -7.00 -10.29
C SER A 87 12.46 -7.11 -9.29
N MET A 88 11.92 -5.97 -8.86
CA MET A 88 10.72 -5.90 -8.03
C MET A 88 9.64 -5.12 -8.75
N TYR A 89 8.46 -5.72 -8.89
CA TYR A 89 7.26 -4.99 -9.30
C TYR A 89 6.67 -4.30 -8.08
N VAL A 90 6.46 -3.00 -8.18
CA VAL A 90 5.87 -2.16 -7.14
C VAL A 90 4.46 -1.82 -7.55
N ALA A 91 3.50 -2.06 -6.66
CA ALA A 91 2.10 -1.67 -6.86
C ALA A 91 1.59 -0.92 -5.63
N ILE A 92 0.88 0.18 -5.84
CA ILE A 92 0.37 1.03 -4.78
C ILE A 92 -1.15 1.01 -4.83
N VAL A 93 -1.75 0.74 -3.67
CA VAL A 93 -3.21 0.75 -3.49
C VAL A 93 -3.53 1.67 -2.32
N ASN A 94 -4.45 2.60 -2.54
CA ASN A 94 -4.91 3.53 -1.52
C ASN A 94 -6.44 3.55 -1.43
N PHE A 95 -6.94 3.84 -0.23
CA PHE A 95 -8.38 3.96 0.05
C PHE A 95 -8.62 4.80 1.31
N GLY A 96 -9.86 5.25 1.49
CA GLY A 96 -10.29 6.13 2.58
C GLY A 96 -10.73 7.50 2.07
N SER A 97 -11.16 8.39 2.97
CA SER A 97 -11.71 9.69 2.60
C SER A 97 -10.68 10.67 2.01
N ILE A 98 -9.40 10.49 2.31
CA ILE A 98 -8.32 11.28 1.71
C ILE A 98 -8.01 10.89 0.26
N ASN A 99 -8.47 9.72 -0.19
CA ASN A 99 -8.13 9.15 -1.49
C ASN A 99 -8.57 10.06 -2.65
N ASP A 100 -9.76 10.63 -2.56
CA ASP A 100 -10.34 11.47 -3.61
C ASP A 100 -9.59 12.78 -3.80
N LEU A 101 -8.77 13.16 -2.81
CA LEU A 101 -7.92 14.35 -2.82
C LEU A 101 -6.45 14.02 -3.12
N MET A 102 -6.09 12.74 -3.17
CA MET A 102 -4.73 12.27 -3.26
C MET A 102 -4.40 11.83 -4.69
N THR A 103 -3.38 12.45 -5.28
CA THR A 103 -2.76 12.02 -6.54
C THR A 103 -1.43 11.34 -6.26
N ILE A 104 -1.19 10.21 -6.95
CA ILE A 104 0.07 9.45 -6.87
C ILE A 104 0.74 9.53 -8.24
N ASN A 105 2.00 9.96 -8.31
CA ASN A 105 2.70 10.15 -9.58
C ASN A 105 2.96 8.84 -10.35
N LYS A 106 3.08 7.72 -9.64
CA LYS A 106 3.26 6.37 -10.19
C LYS A 106 2.53 5.37 -9.31
N SER A 107 1.50 4.70 -9.84
CA SER A 107 0.70 3.71 -9.09
C SER A 107 1.24 2.29 -9.23
N SER A 108 1.96 2.00 -10.30
CA SER A 108 2.66 0.74 -10.50
C SER A 108 3.89 0.90 -11.40
N PHE A 109 4.97 0.18 -11.11
CA PHE A 109 6.21 0.25 -11.87
C PHE A 109 7.15 -0.92 -11.53
N THR A 110 8.10 -1.22 -12.41
CA THR A 110 9.18 -2.16 -12.13
C THR A 110 10.42 -1.41 -11.64
N LEU A 111 10.96 -1.82 -10.49
CA LEU A 111 12.21 -1.32 -9.94
C LEU A 111 13.32 -2.35 -10.18
N SER A 112 14.26 -2.00 -11.07
CA SER A 112 15.40 -2.86 -11.43
C SER A 112 16.34 -3.10 -10.23
N PRO A 113 17.15 -4.17 -10.27
CA PRO A 113 18.15 -4.47 -9.23
C PRO A 113 19.08 -3.29 -8.95
N GLY A 114 19.30 -2.99 -7.66
CA GLY A 114 20.16 -1.91 -7.19
C GLY A 114 19.67 -0.49 -7.50
N LYS A 115 18.44 -0.32 -8.00
CA LYS A 115 17.90 1.00 -8.36
C LYS A 115 17.05 1.61 -7.24
N LYS A 116 17.05 2.94 -7.24
CA LYS A 116 16.23 3.78 -6.38
C LYS A 116 15.20 4.50 -7.21
N ASP A 117 14.05 4.74 -6.61
CA ASP A 117 13.03 5.60 -7.19
C ASP A 117 12.26 6.32 -6.07
N VAL A 118 11.45 7.30 -6.44
CA VAL A 118 10.67 8.13 -5.52
C VAL A 118 9.19 8.08 -5.92
N ILE A 119 8.34 7.79 -4.95
CA ILE A 119 6.88 7.87 -5.08
C ILE A 119 6.43 9.16 -4.43
N GLU A 120 5.67 9.97 -5.16
CA GLU A 120 5.11 11.22 -4.68
C GLU A 120 3.60 11.09 -4.47
N PHE A 121 3.17 11.35 -3.24
CA PHE A 121 1.79 11.47 -2.85
C PHE A 121 1.48 12.96 -2.70
N THR A 122 0.57 13.48 -3.51
CA THR A 122 0.15 14.88 -3.47
C THR A 122 -1.28 14.95 -3.00
N VAL A 123 -1.56 15.74 -1.97
CA VAL A 123 -2.93 16.04 -1.53
C VAL A 123 -3.24 17.50 -1.83
N TYR A 124 -4.34 17.74 -2.54
CA TYR A 124 -4.87 19.08 -2.78
C TYR A 124 -6.17 19.27 -2.01
N MET A 125 -6.28 20.36 -1.26
CA MET A 125 -7.46 20.66 -0.48
C MET A 125 -8.45 21.51 -1.29
N PRO A 126 -9.65 21.02 -1.63
CA PRO A 126 -10.60 21.79 -2.42
C PRO A 126 -11.20 22.95 -1.62
N ALA A 127 -11.64 23.99 -2.33
CA ALA A 127 -12.30 25.17 -1.74
C ALA A 127 -13.51 24.84 -0.86
N SER A 128 -14.21 23.74 -1.18
CA SER A 128 -15.40 23.27 -0.47
C SER A 128 -15.10 22.31 0.69
N ALA A 129 -13.83 22.12 1.06
CA ALA A 129 -13.46 21.21 2.14
C ALA A 129 -14.07 21.67 3.48
N PRO A 130 -14.74 20.79 4.23
CA PRO A 130 -15.26 21.14 5.54
C PRO A 130 -14.11 21.48 6.49
N ILE A 131 -14.15 22.67 7.08
CA ILE A 131 -13.16 23.13 8.07
C ILE A 131 -13.23 22.22 9.31
N ASP A 132 -12.08 22.01 9.94
CA ASP A 132 -11.84 21.13 11.10
C ASP A 132 -12.07 19.63 10.82
N ALA A 133 -12.33 19.25 9.57
CA ALA A 133 -12.38 17.85 9.19
C ALA A 133 -10.99 17.22 9.17
N THR A 134 -10.91 15.97 9.61
CA THR A 134 -9.70 15.15 9.45
C THR A 134 -10.01 14.03 8.48
N LEU A 135 -9.38 14.08 7.31
CA LEU A 135 -9.53 13.07 6.27
C LEU A 135 -8.43 12.03 6.43
N THR A 136 -8.81 10.76 6.32
CA THR A 136 -7.89 9.65 6.60
C THR A 136 -7.99 8.57 5.55
N GLY A 137 -6.92 7.80 5.43
CA GLY A 137 -6.87 6.65 4.54
C GLY A 137 -5.72 5.71 4.85
N ARG A 138 -5.63 4.67 4.04
CA ARG A 138 -4.54 3.69 4.07
C ARG A 138 -3.87 3.64 2.71
N VAL A 139 -2.56 3.52 2.72
CA VAL A 139 -1.75 3.29 1.52
C VAL A 139 -0.96 2.01 1.73
N PHE A 140 -1.08 1.10 0.77
CA PHE A 140 -0.34 -0.15 0.70
C PHE A 140 0.61 -0.08 -0.47
N ILE A 141 1.89 -0.32 -0.21
CA ILE A 141 2.92 -0.44 -1.24
C ILE A 141 3.38 -1.89 -1.25
N PHE A 142 2.94 -2.63 -2.25
CA PHE A 142 3.33 -4.02 -2.49
C PHE A 142 4.63 -4.05 -3.28
N LYS A 143 5.59 -4.87 -2.84
CA LYS A 143 6.83 -5.14 -3.56
C LYS A 143 6.84 -6.62 -3.88
N ILE A 144 6.79 -6.96 -5.15
CA ILE A 144 6.67 -8.34 -5.61
C ILE A 144 7.96 -8.69 -6.34
N PRO A 145 8.86 -9.49 -5.75
CA PRO A 145 10.06 -9.95 -6.44
C PRO A 145 9.69 -10.92 -7.56
N GLY A 146 10.38 -10.85 -8.70
CA GLY A 146 10.12 -11.74 -9.82
C GLY A 146 10.87 -11.36 -11.10
N PRO A 147 10.70 -12.15 -12.18
CA PRO A 147 11.35 -11.92 -13.47
C PRO A 147 10.64 -10.80 -14.27
N TRP A 148 10.36 -9.68 -13.61
CA TRP A 148 9.73 -8.51 -14.21
C TRP A 148 10.69 -7.81 -15.17
N ARG A 149 10.15 -7.36 -16.31
CA ARG A 149 10.88 -6.57 -17.31
C ARG A 149 10.52 -5.10 -17.20
#